data_AF-A0A7K1ET47-F1
#
_entry.id   AF-A0A7K1ET47-F1
#
_cell.length_a   1.000
_cell.length_b   1.000
_cell.length_c   1.000
_cell.angle_alpha   90.00
_cell.angle_beta   90.00
_cell.angle_gamma   90.00
#
_symmetry.space_group_name_H-M   'P 1'
#
loop_
_entity.id
_entity.type
_entity.pdbx_description
1 polymer ?
#
loop_
_entity_poly.entity_id
_entity_poly.type
_entity_poly.pdbx_seq_one_letter_code
_entity_poly.pdbx_strand_id
1 'polypeptide(L)'
;MSRLLRSFIVACLLIGFASTSTHPGNAITSLSELAIPDDQVVSIQARFVSLTTTMAPMLERTTFAQEEFLRLRAETKGKGAEYQAAHNFLRTQVQGLLKALNGEVQIRNQSNRIFNQIIKSPQTLTEFIAARPTVYLPPECPPAVALDGESIWESGKVVRVVDGDTVLVQTCRGELDVRLIGVQAPETAKPTQLAQCGGIEATRLLQSLLPVGAEVQLRSNNYASSNNFQALARPYRYIFAKDSQGNFSLDVQAKLLEAGLAMWFPNENEYVRNYQYLEVLNTAASSGIGIWSGEFCKNEKDKTPIGAIEIWVETDSPISGEHPFGEHVILRNRTDQKIDLSGWSIRDTSLELIDPKFAFPLGTTLNPQGILTIYLGAPLPNFPISQDEIALGLTKAILQNPSSAGSKYTGDGIYLQTPLLANGGGNMRAWMHRHCIPLDCTRPDWLTKSGDGSDRAIPLPQTLSIALNPGKYGRVVPDMTGLTAEQAAVALTPLQLNVVLIDKSSEVAGGAMSGTTSSATEKSVVDQNPKAGTNLPPNGTVTVYIDVKR
;
A
#
# COMPACT_ATOMS: atom_id res chain seq x y z
N MET A 1 -7.56 -13.65 -22.05
CA MET A 1 -9.00 -13.38 -21.90
C MET A 1 -9.36 -12.73 -20.54
N SER A 2 -8.51 -11.88 -19.95
CA SER A 2 -8.79 -11.25 -18.63
C SER A 2 -8.85 -9.71 -18.66
N ARG A 3 -8.69 -9.08 -19.83
CA ARG A 3 -8.86 -7.62 -20.01
C ARG A 3 -10.27 -7.22 -20.47
N LEU A 4 -10.94 -8.00 -21.33
CA LEU A 4 -12.32 -7.71 -21.75
C LEU A 4 -13.36 -7.86 -20.63
N LEU A 5 -13.17 -8.79 -19.69
CA LEU A 5 -14.10 -8.98 -18.56
C LEU A 5 -13.95 -7.86 -17.51
N ARG A 6 -12.75 -7.28 -17.38
CA ARG A 6 -12.51 -6.11 -16.52
C ARG A 6 -12.98 -4.80 -17.18
N SER A 7 -12.88 -4.67 -18.51
CA SER A 7 -13.46 -3.54 -19.25
C SER A 7 -14.99 -3.53 -19.23
N PHE A 8 -15.65 -4.67 -19.02
CA PHE A 8 -17.11 -4.76 -18.94
C PHE A 8 -17.68 -4.32 -17.58
N ILE A 9 -16.93 -4.50 -16.49
CA ILE A 9 -17.37 -4.12 -15.14
C ILE A 9 -17.02 -2.66 -14.83
N VAL A 10 -15.94 -2.13 -15.41
CA VAL A 10 -15.52 -0.73 -15.21
C VAL A 10 -16.27 0.25 -16.13
N ALA A 11 -16.79 -0.19 -17.28
CA ALA A 11 -17.68 0.63 -18.13
C ALA A 11 -19.09 0.85 -17.52
N CYS A 12 -19.41 0.22 -16.39
CA CYS A 12 -20.65 0.42 -15.66
C CYS A 12 -20.62 1.61 -14.68
N LEU A 13 -19.49 2.34 -14.54
CA LEU A 13 -19.35 3.29 -13.43
C LEU A 13 -19.09 4.76 -13.77
N LEU A 14 -18.84 5.21 -15.01
CA LEU A 14 -18.62 6.64 -15.25
C LEU A 14 -19.09 7.15 -16.63
N ILE A 15 -19.51 8.42 -16.64
CA ILE A 15 -19.94 9.34 -17.73
C ILE A 15 -21.48 9.44 -17.88
N GLY A 16 -22.17 10.57 -17.68
CA GLY A 16 -21.79 11.99 -17.55
C GLY A 16 -22.52 12.86 -18.58
N PHE A 17 -23.56 13.58 -18.11
CA PHE A 17 -24.24 14.80 -18.64
C PHE A 17 -24.73 14.93 -20.11
N ALA A 18 -26.04 15.21 -20.28
CA ALA A 18 -26.58 16.52 -20.75
C ALA A 18 -28.13 16.51 -20.90
N SER A 19 -28.77 17.58 -20.38
CA SER A 19 -30.09 18.24 -20.66
C SER A 19 -31.09 17.61 -21.67
N THR A 20 -32.43 17.63 -21.53
CA THR A 20 -33.39 18.66 -21.10
C THR A 20 -34.76 18.06 -20.70
N SER A 21 -35.44 18.73 -19.76
CA SER A 21 -36.91 18.88 -19.54
C SER A 21 -37.92 17.79 -19.99
N THR A 22 -38.72 17.29 -19.04
CA THR A 22 -40.15 17.69 -18.82
C THR A 22 -40.80 16.76 -17.77
N HIS A 23 -41.33 17.36 -16.70
CA HIS A 23 -42.37 16.79 -15.82
C HIS A 23 -43.74 17.07 -16.47
N PRO A 24 -44.79 16.24 -16.27
CA PRO A 24 -45.58 16.35 -15.03
C PRO A 24 -46.27 15.07 -14.50
N GLY A 25 -46.58 15.11 -13.20
CA GLY A 25 -47.83 14.65 -12.58
C GLY A 25 -48.10 13.15 -12.50
N ASN A 26 -47.94 12.57 -11.30
CA ASN A 26 -48.84 11.59 -10.67
C ASN A 26 -48.29 11.25 -9.27
N ALA A 27 -49.06 11.59 -8.22
CA ALA A 27 -48.72 11.22 -6.84
C ALA A 27 -49.20 9.80 -6.56
N ILE A 28 -48.34 9.01 -5.91
CA ILE A 28 -48.56 7.60 -5.51
C ILE A 28 -49.47 7.58 -4.28
N THR A 29 -50.53 6.76 -4.29
CA THR A 29 -51.57 6.78 -3.23
C THR A 29 -51.48 5.62 -2.22
N SER A 30 -50.63 4.61 -2.46
CA SER A 30 -50.42 3.49 -1.53
C SER A 30 -49.06 2.79 -1.69
N LEU A 31 -48.56 2.14 -0.63
CA LEU A 31 -47.32 1.34 -0.65
C LEU A 31 -47.37 0.13 -1.60
N SER A 32 -48.58 -0.35 -1.93
CA SER A 32 -48.80 -1.41 -2.91
C SER A 32 -48.46 -0.99 -4.35
N GLU A 33 -48.39 0.30 -4.65
CA GLU A 33 -48.00 0.83 -5.97
C GLU A 33 -46.48 0.87 -6.19
N LEU A 34 -45.67 0.59 -5.15
CA LEU A 34 -44.20 0.47 -5.21
C LEU A 34 -43.71 -0.95 -5.52
N ALA A 35 -44.60 -1.95 -5.48
CA ALA A 35 -44.28 -3.30 -5.90
C ALA A 35 -44.13 -3.33 -7.43
N ILE A 36 -43.01 -3.85 -7.93
CA ILE A 36 -42.90 -4.17 -9.36
C ILE A 36 -43.98 -5.21 -9.65
N PRO A 37 -44.95 -4.95 -10.56
CA PRO A 37 -46.03 -5.89 -10.83
C PRO A 37 -45.48 -7.28 -11.17
N ASP A 38 -46.07 -8.34 -10.60
CA ASP A 38 -45.55 -9.71 -10.70
C ASP A 38 -45.40 -10.18 -12.16
N ASP A 39 -46.25 -9.69 -13.06
CA ASP A 39 -46.17 -9.94 -14.51
C ASP A 39 -44.90 -9.34 -15.14
N GLN A 40 -44.41 -8.20 -14.63
CA GLN A 40 -43.14 -7.60 -15.06
C GLN A 40 -41.94 -8.35 -14.50
N VAL A 41 -42.00 -8.83 -13.26
CA VAL A 41 -40.94 -9.66 -12.66
C VAL A 41 -40.81 -10.98 -13.43
N VAL A 42 -41.94 -11.63 -13.73
CA VAL A 42 -41.99 -12.87 -14.54
C VAL A 42 -41.50 -12.62 -15.96
N SER A 43 -41.84 -11.49 -16.58
CA SER A 43 -41.32 -11.08 -17.89
C SER A 43 -39.79 -10.92 -17.89
N ILE A 44 -39.22 -10.29 -16.86
CA ILE A 44 -37.77 -10.09 -16.73
C ILE A 44 -37.07 -11.43 -16.48
N GLN A 45 -37.60 -12.30 -15.62
CA GLN A 45 -37.05 -13.63 -15.37
C GLN A 45 -37.10 -14.51 -16.62
N ALA A 46 -38.22 -14.54 -17.35
CA ALA A 46 -38.34 -15.29 -18.60
C ALA A 46 -37.35 -14.81 -19.67
N ARG A 47 -37.07 -13.50 -19.73
CA ARG A 47 -36.08 -12.90 -20.64
C ARG A 47 -34.64 -13.20 -20.23
N PHE A 48 -34.33 -13.18 -18.93
CA PHE A 48 -33.03 -13.58 -18.41
C PHE A 48 -32.75 -15.07 -18.67
N VAL A 49 -33.75 -15.93 -18.47
CA VAL A 49 -33.67 -17.35 -18.82
C VAL A 49 -33.46 -17.51 -20.33
N SER A 50 -34.22 -16.81 -21.17
CA SER A 50 -34.03 -16.82 -22.64
C SER A 50 -32.62 -16.37 -23.05
N LEU A 51 -32.10 -15.33 -22.42
CA LEU A 51 -30.75 -14.81 -22.65
C LEU A 51 -29.69 -15.85 -22.31
N THR A 52 -29.78 -16.46 -21.12
CA THR A 52 -28.85 -17.52 -20.70
C THR A 52 -28.94 -18.75 -21.59
N THR A 53 -30.15 -19.14 -22.01
CA THR A 53 -30.37 -20.33 -22.85
C THR A 53 -29.89 -20.12 -24.28
N THR A 54 -29.89 -18.87 -24.77
CA THR A 54 -29.46 -18.54 -26.13
C THR A 54 -27.97 -18.23 -26.20
N MET A 55 -27.42 -17.49 -25.22
CA MET A 55 -26.02 -17.03 -25.26
C MET A 55 -25.01 -18.05 -24.76
N ALA A 56 -25.34 -18.87 -23.75
CA ALA A 56 -24.42 -19.87 -23.22
C ALA A 56 -23.91 -20.86 -24.30
N PRO A 57 -24.78 -21.49 -25.12
CA PRO A 57 -24.31 -22.40 -26.18
C PRO A 57 -23.57 -21.67 -27.31
N MET A 58 -23.86 -20.38 -27.57
CA MET A 58 -23.10 -19.58 -28.53
C MET A 58 -21.68 -19.27 -28.02
N LEU A 59 -21.57 -19.02 -26.71
CA LEU A 59 -20.28 -18.78 -26.05
C LEU A 59 -19.43 -20.04 -26.07
N GLU A 60 -19.99 -21.20 -25.73
CA GLU A 60 -19.31 -22.49 -25.80
C GLU A 60 -18.83 -22.83 -27.22
N ARG A 61 -19.68 -22.64 -28.23
CA ARG A 61 -19.30 -22.86 -29.64
C ARG A 61 -18.22 -21.88 -30.11
N THR A 62 -18.24 -20.64 -29.65
CA THR A 62 -17.22 -19.64 -29.97
C THR A 62 -15.89 -19.96 -29.29
N THR A 63 -15.93 -20.42 -28.05
CA THR A 63 -14.75 -20.89 -27.30
C THR A 63 -14.13 -22.11 -27.99
N PHE A 64 -14.94 -23.10 -28.37
CA PHE A 64 -14.46 -24.26 -29.14
C PHE A 64 -13.83 -23.84 -30.48
N ALA A 65 -14.47 -22.95 -31.23
CA ALA A 65 -13.93 -22.45 -32.49
C ALA A 65 -12.60 -21.70 -32.30
N GLN A 66 -12.41 -21.03 -31.15
CA GLN A 66 -11.18 -20.33 -30.82
C GLN A 66 -10.05 -21.30 -30.48
N GLU A 67 -10.33 -22.33 -29.69
CA GLU A 67 -9.37 -23.37 -29.32
C GLU A 67 -8.88 -24.13 -30.56
N GLU A 68 -9.80 -24.50 -31.46
CA GLU A 68 -9.47 -25.20 -32.70
C GLU A 68 -8.64 -24.34 -33.66
N PHE A 69 -8.97 -23.05 -33.78
CA PHE A 69 -8.16 -22.10 -34.54
C PHE A 69 -6.74 -21.95 -33.98
N LEU A 70 -6.59 -21.86 -32.65
CA LEU A 70 -5.29 -21.72 -32.00
C LEU A 70 -4.44 -22.99 -32.14
N ARG A 71 -5.06 -24.17 -32.01
CA ARG A 71 -4.39 -25.45 -32.24
C ARG A 71 -3.85 -25.55 -33.66
N LEU A 72 -4.71 -25.35 -34.66
CA LEU A 72 -4.33 -25.46 -36.08
C LEU A 72 -3.32 -24.38 -36.49
N ARG A 73 -3.38 -23.18 -35.90
CA ARG A 73 -2.34 -22.15 -36.10
C ARG A 73 -0.97 -22.63 -35.64
N ALA A 74 -0.90 -23.34 -34.52
CA ALA A 74 0.35 -23.86 -33.96
C ALA A 74 0.89 -25.03 -34.78
N GLU A 75 0.03 -25.96 -35.20
CA GLU A 75 0.42 -27.17 -35.94
C GLU A 75 0.81 -26.87 -37.39
N THR A 76 0.05 -26.03 -38.08
CA THR A 76 0.26 -25.77 -39.51
C THR A 76 1.05 -24.49 -39.80
N LYS A 77 1.47 -23.78 -38.75
CA LYS A 77 2.04 -22.42 -38.82
C LYS A 77 1.13 -21.43 -39.57
N GLY A 78 -0.18 -21.62 -39.47
CA GLY A 78 -1.20 -20.77 -40.09
C GLY A 78 -1.32 -20.91 -41.61
N LYS A 79 -1.04 -22.10 -42.15
CA LYS A 79 -1.14 -22.41 -43.59
C LYS A 79 -2.03 -23.64 -43.82
N GLY A 80 -2.52 -23.83 -45.04
CA GLY A 80 -3.31 -25.00 -45.43
C GLY A 80 -4.83 -24.81 -45.31
N ALA A 81 -5.58 -25.73 -45.94
CA ALA A 81 -7.04 -25.64 -46.06
C ALA A 81 -7.77 -25.79 -44.72
N GLU A 82 -7.26 -26.64 -43.82
CA GLU A 82 -7.85 -26.88 -42.49
C GLU A 82 -7.74 -25.65 -41.59
N TYR A 83 -6.60 -24.96 -41.58
CA TYR A 83 -6.44 -23.70 -40.87
C TYR A 83 -7.39 -22.61 -41.39
N GLN A 84 -7.56 -22.51 -42.72
CA GLN A 84 -8.50 -21.56 -43.32
C GLN A 84 -9.97 -21.88 -42.96
N ALA A 85 -10.33 -23.16 -42.91
CA ALA A 85 -11.65 -23.60 -42.48
C ALA A 85 -11.91 -23.22 -41.01
N ALA A 86 -10.96 -23.48 -40.11
CA ALA A 86 -11.07 -23.11 -38.69
C ALA A 86 -11.11 -21.59 -38.47
N HIS A 87 -10.33 -20.82 -39.22
CA HIS A 87 -10.35 -19.36 -39.19
C HIS A 87 -11.72 -18.79 -39.62
N ASN A 88 -12.28 -19.32 -40.72
CA ASN A 88 -13.61 -18.92 -41.19
C ASN A 88 -14.72 -19.34 -40.21
N PHE A 89 -14.60 -20.52 -39.61
CA PHE A 89 -15.54 -21.00 -38.61
C PHE A 89 -15.56 -20.11 -37.37
N LEU A 90 -14.39 -19.77 -36.81
CA LEU A 90 -14.26 -18.83 -35.69
C LEU A 90 -14.84 -17.46 -36.04
N ARG A 91 -14.53 -16.92 -37.22
CA ARG A 91 -15.06 -15.63 -37.68
C ARG A 91 -16.59 -15.62 -37.68
N THR A 92 -17.22 -16.68 -38.19
CA THR A 92 -18.69 -16.81 -38.22
C THR A 92 -19.29 -16.89 -36.82
N GLN A 93 -18.68 -17.66 -35.89
CA GLN A 93 -19.18 -17.74 -34.51
C GLN A 93 -19.08 -16.39 -33.78
N VAL A 94 -17.96 -15.68 -33.93
CA VAL A 94 -17.76 -14.35 -33.35
C VAL A 94 -18.75 -13.32 -33.91
N GLN A 95 -19.01 -13.34 -35.22
CA GLN A 95 -20.01 -12.46 -35.84
C GLN A 95 -21.43 -12.76 -35.35
N GLY A 96 -21.78 -14.05 -35.18
CA GLY A 96 -23.05 -14.47 -34.60
C GLY A 96 -23.22 -13.99 -33.16
N LEU A 97 -22.18 -14.17 -32.33
CA LEU A 97 -22.17 -13.73 -30.93
C LEU A 97 -22.30 -12.20 -30.82
N LEU A 98 -21.58 -11.45 -31.67
CA LEU A 98 -21.66 -9.98 -31.70
C LEU A 98 -23.06 -9.48 -32.11
N LYS A 99 -23.69 -10.15 -33.08
CA LYS A 99 -25.06 -9.81 -33.52
C LYS A 99 -26.08 -10.07 -32.42
N ALA A 100 -25.94 -11.17 -31.67
CA ALA A 100 -26.78 -11.47 -30.51
C ALA A 100 -26.59 -10.43 -29.39
N LEU A 101 -25.33 -10.07 -29.07
CA LEU A 101 -24.99 -9.03 -28.09
C LEU A 101 -25.56 -7.64 -28.44
N ASN A 102 -25.59 -7.29 -29.73
CA ASN A 102 -26.15 -6.00 -30.17
C ASN A 102 -27.69 -5.93 -30.04
N GLY A 103 -28.41 -7.05 -30.06
CA GLY A 103 -29.84 -7.11 -29.80
C GLY A 103 -30.23 -6.76 -28.36
N GLU A 104 -29.30 -6.96 -27.41
CA GLU A 104 -29.51 -6.81 -25.96
C GLU A 104 -29.40 -5.36 -25.45
N VAL A 105 -28.94 -4.42 -26.28
CA VAL A 105 -28.82 -2.99 -25.93
C VAL A 105 -30.19 -2.36 -25.61
N GLN A 106 -31.27 -2.87 -26.20
CA GLN A 106 -32.64 -2.40 -25.91
C GLN A 106 -33.13 -2.80 -24.51
N ILE A 107 -32.67 -3.94 -23.99
CA ILE A 107 -33.03 -4.45 -22.66
C ILE A 107 -32.36 -3.63 -21.56
N ARG A 108 -31.11 -3.19 -21.80
CA ARG A 108 -30.40 -2.24 -20.92
C ARG A 108 -31.18 -0.94 -20.73
N ASN A 109 -31.77 -0.40 -21.80
CA ASN A 109 -32.53 0.85 -21.75
C ASN A 109 -33.84 0.73 -20.96
N GLN A 110 -34.51 -0.43 -20.99
CA GLN A 110 -35.72 -0.67 -20.20
C GLN A 110 -35.42 -0.92 -18.73
N SER A 111 -34.39 -1.72 -18.42
CA SER A 111 -33.96 -1.97 -17.03
C SER A 111 -33.52 -0.68 -16.32
N ASN A 112 -32.84 0.22 -17.04
CA ASN A 112 -32.46 1.54 -16.53
C ASN A 112 -33.66 2.44 -16.16
N ARG A 113 -34.81 2.31 -16.85
CA ARG A 113 -36.02 3.07 -16.49
C ARG A 113 -36.62 2.59 -15.17
N ILE A 114 -36.69 1.27 -14.97
CA ILE A 114 -37.19 0.64 -13.75
C ILE A 114 -36.27 0.95 -12.57
N PHE A 115 -34.96 0.82 -12.77
CA PHE A 115 -33.95 1.18 -11.77
C PHE A 115 -34.04 2.65 -11.34
N ASN A 116 -34.26 3.58 -12.29
CA ASN A 116 -34.45 5.00 -11.98
C ASN A 116 -35.75 5.31 -11.22
N GLN A 117 -36.81 4.52 -11.41
CA GLN A 117 -38.03 4.62 -10.59
C GLN A 117 -37.78 4.16 -9.15
N ILE A 118 -36.99 3.11 -8.96
CA ILE A 118 -36.60 2.60 -7.64
C ILE A 118 -35.66 3.58 -6.91
N ILE A 119 -34.66 4.14 -7.59
CA ILE A 119 -33.70 5.09 -7.00
C ILE A 119 -34.34 6.44 -6.61
N LYS A 120 -35.45 6.84 -7.25
CA LYS A 120 -36.21 8.04 -6.86
C LYS A 120 -37.23 7.80 -5.73
N SER A 121 -37.51 6.54 -5.39
CA SER A 121 -38.40 6.18 -4.28
C SER A 121 -37.97 6.69 -2.88
N PRO A 122 -36.67 6.88 -2.54
CA PRO A 122 -36.28 7.40 -1.24
C PRO A 122 -36.64 8.88 -1.06
N GLN A 123 -36.64 9.68 -2.15
CA GLN A 123 -37.02 11.10 -2.10
C GLN A 123 -38.51 11.26 -1.84
N THR A 124 -39.36 10.47 -2.52
CA THR A 124 -40.80 10.43 -2.27
C THR A 124 -41.17 9.80 -0.93
N LEU A 125 -40.38 8.83 -0.44
CA LEU A 125 -40.51 8.27 0.90
C LEU A 125 -40.17 9.29 1.99
N THR A 126 -39.17 10.14 1.78
CA THR A 126 -38.77 11.19 2.73
C THR A 126 -39.83 12.28 2.86
N GLU A 127 -40.41 12.73 1.75
CA GLU A 127 -41.56 13.68 1.73
C GLU A 127 -42.81 13.08 2.38
N PHE A 128 -43.03 11.77 2.21
CA PHE A 128 -44.14 11.04 2.83
C PHE A 128 -43.94 10.78 4.35
N ILE A 129 -42.71 10.53 4.80
CA ILE A 129 -42.37 10.37 6.23
C ILE A 129 -42.55 11.71 6.97
N ALA A 130 -42.20 12.83 6.34
CA ALA A 130 -42.39 14.17 6.90
C ALA A 130 -43.86 14.58 7.12
N ALA A 131 -44.81 13.90 6.47
CA ALA A 131 -46.24 14.19 6.55
C ALA A 131 -47.05 13.25 7.49
N ARG A 132 -46.40 12.30 8.18
CA ARG A 132 -47.09 11.36 9.07
C ARG A 132 -47.23 11.89 10.51
N PRO A 133 -48.39 11.69 11.17
CA PRO A 133 -48.49 11.88 12.62
C PRO A 133 -47.57 10.89 13.33
N THR A 134 -46.81 11.43 14.28
CA THR A 134 -45.82 10.81 15.18
C THR A 134 -45.97 9.30 15.44
N VAL A 135 -45.17 8.51 14.72
CA VAL A 135 -44.77 7.15 15.11
C VAL A 135 -43.57 7.28 16.05
N TYR A 136 -43.57 6.52 17.15
CA TYR A 136 -42.49 6.47 18.14
C TYR A 136 -41.13 6.44 17.43
N LEU A 137 -40.37 7.54 17.50
CA LEU A 137 -39.04 7.61 16.95
C LEU A 137 -38.21 6.51 17.62
N PRO A 138 -37.37 5.74 16.90
CA PRO A 138 -36.35 4.94 17.56
C PRO A 138 -35.60 5.87 18.52
N PRO A 139 -35.27 5.43 19.75
CA PRO A 139 -34.60 6.30 20.70
C PRO A 139 -33.40 6.92 20.00
N GLU A 140 -33.42 8.25 19.85
CA GLU A 140 -32.29 8.96 19.27
C GLU A 140 -31.07 8.58 20.07
N CYS A 141 -30.03 8.12 19.37
CA CYS A 141 -28.77 7.86 20.03
C CYS A 141 -28.35 9.09 20.83
N PRO A 142 -27.88 8.90 22.07
CA PRO A 142 -27.39 10.01 22.87
C PRO A 142 -26.42 10.88 22.07
N PRO A 143 -26.47 12.21 22.26
CA PRO A 143 -25.50 13.09 21.64
C PRO A 143 -24.08 12.72 22.08
N ALA A 144 -23.10 13.08 21.27
CA ALA A 144 -21.72 12.81 21.58
C ALA A 144 -21.31 13.49 22.89
N VAL A 145 -20.54 12.78 23.72
CA VAL A 145 -19.97 13.33 24.95
C VAL A 145 -18.54 13.75 24.64
N ALA A 146 -18.29 15.05 24.67
CA ALA A 146 -16.96 15.61 24.42
C ALA A 146 -15.97 15.21 25.52
N LEU A 147 -14.77 14.84 25.09
CA LEU A 147 -13.58 14.64 25.92
C LEU A 147 -12.47 15.58 25.43
N ASP A 148 -11.30 15.53 26.05
CA ASP A 148 -10.15 16.30 25.57
C ASP A 148 -9.60 15.69 24.27
N GLY A 149 -9.75 16.40 23.15
CA GLY A 149 -9.29 15.99 21.82
C GLY A 149 -10.18 15.01 21.05
N GLU A 150 -11.01 14.21 21.74
CA GLU A 150 -11.92 13.22 21.14
C GLU A 150 -13.36 13.31 21.69
N SER A 151 -14.28 12.49 21.20
CA SER A 151 -15.64 12.38 21.75
C SER A 151 -16.11 10.94 21.82
N ILE A 152 -16.94 10.63 22.80
CA ILE A 152 -17.70 9.37 22.85
C ILE A 152 -18.89 9.53 21.91
N TRP A 153 -18.84 8.87 20.75
CA TRP A 153 -19.87 8.95 19.73
C TRP A 153 -20.93 7.87 19.89
N GLU A 154 -20.51 6.69 20.33
CA GLU A 154 -21.38 5.56 20.56
C GLU A 154 -21.00 4.80 21.83
N SER A 155 -21.98 4.10 22.40
CA SER A 155 -21.77 3.04 23.37
C SER A 155 -22.55 1.82 22.92
N GLY A 156 -22.03 0.64 23.21
CA GLY A 156 -22.60 -0.59 22.68
C GLY A 156 -22.07 -1.84 23.35
N LYS A 157 -22.50 -2.98 22.81
CA LYS A 157 -22.07 -4.30 23.24
C LYS A 157 -21.33 -5.00 22.12
N VAL A 158 -20.23 -5.65 22.46
CA VAL A 158 -19.45 -6.45 21.51
C VAL A 158 -20.29 -7.63 21.03
N VAL A 159 -20.47 -7.75 19.71
CA VAL A 159 -21.15 -8.89 19.08
C VAL A 159 -20.13 -9.99 18.79
N ARG A 160 -19.00 -9.63 18.17
CA ARG A 160 -17.86 -10.52 17.95
C ARG A 160 -16.59 -9.73 17.64
N VAL A 161 -15.45 -10.32 17.95
CA VAL A 161 -14.15 -9.90 17.41
C VAL A 161 -13.98 -10.57 16.04
N VAL A 162 -13.65 -9.79 15.02
CA VAL A 162 -13.48 -10.26 13.64
C VAL A 162 -12.05 -10.75 13.41
N ASP A 163 -11.08 -9.91 13.74
CA ASP A 163 -9.63 -10.18 13.73
C ASP A 163 -8.92 -9.26 14.74
N GLY A 164 -7.60 -9.22 14.73
CA GLY A 164 -6.77 -8.51 15.72
C GLY A 164 -6.95 -6.98 15.78
N ASP A 165 -7.65 -6.37 14.82
CA ASP A 165 -7.91 -4.93 14.84
C ASP A 165 -9.30 -4.52 14.32
N THR A 166 -10.23 -5.49 14.34
CA THR A 166 -11.61 -5.32 13.88
C THR A 166 -12.62 -5.95 14.83
N VAL A 167 -13.64 -5.19 15.24
CA VAL A 167 -14.68 -5.64 16.18
C VAL A 167 -16.07 -5.23 15.69
N LEU A 168 -17.03 -6.15 15.73
CA LEU A 168 -18.44 -5.87 15.48
C LEU A 168 -19.13 -5.47 16.78
N VAL A 169 -19.75 -4.30 16.84
CA VAL A 169 -20.40 -3.75 18.04
C VAL A 169 -21.84 -3.39 17.75
N GLN A 170 -22.77 -3.88 18.56
CA GLN A 170 -24.17 -3.48 18.52
C GLN A 170 -24.33 -2.18 19.31
N THR A 171 -24.79 -1.13 18.62
CA THR A 171 -25.05 0.20 19.20
C THR A 171 -26.52 0.59 19.01
N CYS A 172 -26.91 1.75 19.53
CA CYS A 172 -28.22 2.35 19.22
C CYS A 172 -28.36 2.74 17.73
N ARG A 173 -27.25 2.80 16.97
CA ARG A 173 -27.22 3.07 15.52
C ARG A 173 -27.24 1.79 14.67
N GLY A 174 -27.34 0.62 15.29
CA GLY A 174 -27.21 -0.68 14.64
C GLY A 174 -25.85 -1.34 14.91
N GLU A 175 -25.57 -2.43 14.18
CA GLU A 175 -24.28 -3.11 14.22
C GLU A 175 -23.23 -2.34 13.41
N LEU A 176 -22.10 -2.03 14.05
CA LEU A 176 -20.98 -1.32 13.45
C LEU A 176 -19.76 -2.23 13.38
N ASP A 177 -19.20 -2.39 12.18
CA ASP A 177 -17.91 -3.06 11.97
C ASP A 177 -16.77 -2.04 12.19
N VAL A 178 -16.24 -2.02 13.41
CA VAL A 178 -15.30 -1.01 13.88
C VAL A 178 -13.86 -1.40 13.54
N ARG A 179 -13.12 -0.51 12.88
CA ARG A 179 -11.66 -0.61 12.71
C ARG A 179 -10.95 0.20 13.80
N LEU A 180 -10.01 -0.43 14.51
CA LEU A 180 -9.27 0.19 15.59
C LEU A 180 -8.33 1.30 15.08
N ILE A 181 -8.49 2.53 15.57
CA ILE A 181 -7.59 3.64 15.20
C ILE A 181 -6.18 3.41 15.76
N GLY A 182 -5.15 3.83 15.03
CA GLY A 182 -3.79 3.99 15.57
C GLY A 182 -2.97 2.71 15.63
N VAL A 183 -3.57 1.56 15.32
CA VAL A 183 -2.93 0.24 15.38
C VAL A 183 -3.22 -0.58 14.14
N GLN A 184 -2.26 -1.40 13.73
CA GLN A 184 -2.44 -2.47 12.76
C GLN A 184 -2.01 -3.78 13.40
N ALA A 185 -2.95 -4.71 13.56
CA ALA A 185 -2.60 -6.06 14.01
C ALA A 185 -2.03 -6.88 12.84
N PRO A 186 -1.15 -7.85 13.10
CA PRO A 186 -0.77 -8.82 12.08
C PRO A 186 -2.00 -9.60 11.59
N GLU A 187 -2.08 -9.81 10.28
CA GLU A 187 -3.24 -10.45 9.66
C GLU A 187 -3.30 -11.96 9.94
N THR A 188 -4.50 -12.49 10.18
CA THR A 188 -4.73 -13.94 10.21
C THR A 188 -4.77 -14.52 8.79
N ALA A 189 -4.56 -15.84 8.64
CA ALA A 189 -4.63 -16.50 7.34
C ALA A 189 -5.97 -16.25 6.62
N LYS A 190 -5.89 -15.92 5.32
CA LYS A 190 -7.03 -15.76 4.41
C LYS A 190 -6.76 -16.61 3.15
N PRO A 191 -7.77 -16.98 2.34
CA PRO A 191 -7.56 -17.84 1.18
C PRO A 191 -6.49 -17.37 0.19
N THR A 192 -6.22 -16.06 0.14
CA THR A 192 -5.25 -15.44 -0.77
C THR A 192 -4.01 -14.88 -0.06
N GLN A 193 -3.86 -15.08 1.25
CA GLN A 193 -2.82 -14.44 2.04
C GLN A 193 -2.37 -15.33 3.20
N LEU A 194 -1.06 -15.50 3.36
CA LEU A 194 -0.48 -16.19 4.51
C LEU A 194 -0.77 -15.43 5.81
N ALA A 195 -0.91 -16.17 6.92
CA ALA A 195 -0.95 -15.56 8.24
C ALA A 195 0.35 -14.79 8.49
N GLN A 196 0.23 -13.66 9.15
CA GLN A 196 1.37 -12.91 9.67
C GLN A 196 1.69 -13.35 11.09
N CYS A 197 2.97 -13.18 11.44
CA CYS A 197 3.49 -13.40 12.77
C CYS A 197 2.68 -12.64 13.83
N GLY A 198 2.05 -13.37 14.75
CA GLY A 198 1.26 -12.81 15.86
C GLY A 198 -0.20 -12.48 15.58
N GLY A 199 -0.73 -12.76 14.38
CA GLY A 199 -2.11 -12.38 14.06
C GLY A 199 -3.18 -13.15 14.84
N ILE A 200 -2.93 -14.44 15.11
CA ILE A 200 -3.86 -15.26 15.90
C ILE A 200 -3.79 -14.83 17.38
N GLU A 201 -2.61 -14.57 17.90
CA GLU A 201 -2.38 -14.12 19.27
C GLU A 201 -3.02 -12.74 19.51
N ALA A 202 -2.89 -11.81 18.57
CA ALA A 202 -3.56 -10.51 18.60
C ALA A 202 -5.09 -10.68 18.65
N THR A 203 -5.64 -11.54 17.78
CA THR A 203 -7.08 -11.84 17.76
C THR A 203 -7.57 -12.43 19.09
N ARG A 204 -6.82 -13.38 19.67
CA ARG A 204 -7.16 -13.99 20.97
C ARG A 204 -7.08 -12.99 22.11
N LEU A 205 -6.06 -12.14 22.13
CA LEU A 205 -5.95 -11.07 23.14
C LEU A 205 -7.15 -10.14 23.03
N LEU A 206 -7.48 -9.69 21.81
CA LEU A 206 -8.64 -8.82 21.60
C LEU A 206 -9.96 -9.49 22.05
N GLN A 207 -10.15 -10.78 21.76
CA GLN A 207 -11.28 -11.57 22.27
C GLN A 207 -11.34 -11.64 23.80
N SER A 208 -10.19 -11.71 24.47
CA SER A 208 -10.11 -11.74 25.93
C SER A 208 -10.41 -10.38 26.57
N LEU A 209 -10.00 -9.29 25.92
CA LEU A 209 -10.28 -7.92 26.36
C LEU A 209 -11.74 -7.53 26.07
N LEU A 210 -12.32 -8.07 25.00
CA LEU A 210 -13.64 -7.77 24.48
C LEU A 210 -14.48 -9.06 24.30
N PRO A 211 -14.83 -9.76 25.39
CA PRO A 211 -15.71 -10.92 25.29
C PRO A 211 -17.08 -10.51 24.73
N VAL A 212 -17.77 -11.45 24.08
CA VAL A 212 -19.12 -11.21 23.54
C VAL A 212 -20.04 -10.70 24.65
N GLY A 213 -20.75 -9.61 24.37
CA GLY A 213 -21.62 -8.92 25.33
C GLY A 213 -20.91 -7.86 26.18
N ALA A 214 -19.59 -7.73 26.11
CA ALA A 214 -18.84 -6.68 26.82
C ALA A 214 -19.34 -5.30 26.39
N GLU A 215 -19.53 -4.41 27.39
CA GLU A 215 -19.91 -3.03 27.15
C GLU A 215 -18.67 -2.20 26.80
N VAL A 216 -18.79 -1.39 25.75
CA VAL A 216 -17.70 -0.54 25.24
C VAL A 216 -18.17 0.86 24.94
N GLN A 217 -17.24 1.81 25.02
CA GLN A 217 -17.35 3.13 24.43
C GLN A 217 -16.53 3.19 23.15
N LEU A 218 -17.14 3.75 22.10
CA LEU A 218 -16.49 4.04 20.83
C LEU A 218 -16.18 5.53 20.77
N ARG A 219 -14.89 5.85 20.66
CA ARG A 219 -14.38 7.22 20.68
C ARG A 219 -13.67 7.58 19.40
N SER A 220 -13.73 8.84 19.02
CA SER A 220 -13.04 9.37 17.83
C SER A 220 -13.07 10.90 17.85
N ASN A 221 -12.13 11.52 17.16
CA ASN A 221 -12.06 12.97 16.99
C ASN A 221 -13.16 13.47 16.04
N ASN A 222 -13.55 12.63 15.07
CA ASN A 222 -14.55 12.95 14.07
C ASN A 222 -15.45 11.75 13.77
N TYR A 223 -16.74 11.88 14.10
CA TYR A 223 -17.77 10.87 13.83
C TYR A 223 -17.71 10.26 12.41
N ALA A 224 -17.43 11.10 11.40
CA ALA A 224 -17.42 10.71 10.00
C ALA A 224 -16.19 9.88 9.59
N SER A 225 -15.20 9.72 10.46
CA SER A 225 -13.98 8.95 10.18
C SER A 225 -14.30 7.48 9.94
N SER A 226 -13.89 6.99 8.77
CA SER A 226 -14.13 5.63 8.30
C SER A 226 -13.22 5.28 7.10
N ASN A 227 -13.20 4.01 6.69
CA ASN A 227 -12.36 3.54 5.59
C ASN A 227 -12.86 3.85 4.16
N ASN A 228 -13.98 4.57 3.98
CA ASN A 228 -14.39 5.31 2.76
C ASN A 228 -15.85 5.84 2.87
N PHE A 229 -16.19 6.88 2.09
CA PHE A 229 -17.55 7.42 1.96
C PHE A 229 -18.46 6.49 1.12
N GLN A 230 -19.17 5.55 1.75
CA GLN A 230 -20.37 4.88 1.19
C GLN A 230 -21.07 3.99 2.24
N ALA A 231 -22.27 3.50 1.93
CA ALA A 231 -23.23 2.83 2.81
C ALA A 231 -22.75 1.53 3.53
N LEU A 232 -21.48 1.13 3.40
CA LEU A 232 -20.84 -0.01 4.06
C LEU A 232 -19.51 0.39 4.74
N ALA A 233 -19.33 1.67 5.07
CA ALA A 233 -18.12 2.20 5.68
C ALA A 233 -17.87 1.57 7.06
N ARG A 234 -16.63 1.14 7.32
CA ARG A 234 -16.18 0.70 8.65
C ARG A 234 -15.76 1.93 9.46
N PRO A 235 -16.49 2.34 10.52
CA PRO A 235 -16.09 3.47 11.33
C PRO A 235 -14.73 3.23 11.99
N TYR A 236 -13.93 4.29 12.01
CA TYR A 236 -12.68 4.34 12.75
C TYR A 236 -12.98 4.77 14.17
N ARG A 237 -12.69 3.92 15.15
CA ARG A 237 -12.90 4.23 16.57
C ARG A 237 -11.75 3.74 17.43
N TYR A 238 -11.52 4.46 18.51
CA TYR A 238 -10.88 3.94 19.69
C TYR A 238 -11.91 3.17 20.53
N ILE A 239 -11.54 1.99 21.02
CA ILE A 239 -12.42 1.18 21.86
C ILE A 239 -11.93 1.23 23.31
N PHE A 240 -12.82 1.71 24.18
CA PHE A 240 -12.65 1.71 25.63
C PHE A 240 -13.57 0.68 26.28
N ALA A 241 -12.98 -0.29 26.96
CA ALA A 241 -13.70 -1.27 27.76
C ALA A 241 -13.70 -0.89 29.24
N LYS A 242 -14.53 -1.57 30.03
CA LYS A 242 -14.58 -1.37 31.48
C LYS A 242 -13.34 -1.98 32.15
N ASP A 243 -12.73 -1.24 33.06
CA ASP A 243 -11.73 -1.74 34.01
C ASP A 243 -12.37 -2.58 35.12
N SER A 244 -11.55 -3.08 36.04
CA SER A 244 -12.01 -3.83 37.22
C SER A 244 -12.92 -3.04 38.16
N GLN A 245 -12.94 -1.71 38.05
CA GLN A 245 -13.76 -0.78 38.83
C GLN A 245 -15.06 -0.42 38.09
N GLY A 246 -15.25 -0.93 36.86
CA GLY A 246 -16.42 -0.68 36.03
C GLY A 246 -16.37 0.60 35.20
N ASN A 247 -15.24 1.32 35.18
CA ASN A 247 -15.07 2.55 34.42
C ASN A 247 -14.51 2.27 33.02
N PHE A 248 -14.94 3.05 32.02
CA PHE A 248 -14.43 2.95 30.64
C PHE A 248 -13.02 3.57 30.50
N SER A 249 -12.03 2.94 31.13
CA SER A 249 -10.64 3.38 31.20
C SER A 249 -9.66 2.41 30.52
N LEU A 250 -10.10 1.20 30.15
CA LEU A 250 -9.26 0.22 29.47
C LEU A 250 -9.17 0.54 27.98
N ASP A 251 -8.08 1.21 27.58
CA ASP A 251 -7.73 1.43 26.17
C ASP A 251 -7.29 0.10 25.53
N VAL A 252 -8.15 -0.47 24.70
CA VAL A 252 -7.94 -1.80 24.12
C VAL A 252 -6.77 -1.81 23.13
N GLN A 253 -6.53 -0.71 22.41
CA GLN A 253 -5.44 -0.63 21.43
C GLN A 253 -4.10 -0.50 22.14
N ALA A 254 -4.04 0.31 23.21
CA ALA A 254 -2.87 0.36 24.06
C ALA A 254 -2.52 -1.03 24.61
N LYS A 255 -3.50 -1.85 25.02
CA LYS A 255 -3.26 -3.23 25.47
C LYS A 255 -2.71 -4.15 24.39
N LEU A 256 -3.12 -4.00 23.13
CA LEU A 256 -2.53 -4.75 22.01
C LEU A 256 -1.06 -4.36 21.78
N LEU A 257 -0.74 -3.07 21.88
CA LEU A 257 0.63 -2.56 21.73
C LEU A 257 1.53 -2.96 22.91
N GLU A 258 1.03 -2.84 24.15
CA GLU A 258 1.73 -3.29 25.37
C GLU A 258 2.11 -4.77 25.30
N ALA A 259 1.23 -5.61 24.72
CA ALA A 259 1.48 -7.03 24.52
C ALA A 259 2.41 -7.34 23.34
N GLY A 260 2.86 -6.34 22.58
CA GLY A 260 3.67 -6.53 21.38
C GLY A 260 2.94 -7.32 20.30
N LEU A 261 1.63 -7.11 20.14
CA LEU A 261 0.76 -7.84 19.20
C LEU A 261 0.10 -6.93 18.15
N ALA A 262 0.50 -5.67 18.07
CA ALA A 262 0.11 -4.74 17.04
C ALA A 262 1.26 -3.78 16.72
N MET A 263 1.20 -3.17 15.54
CA MET A 263 2.11 -2.11 15.11
C MET A 263 1.42 -0.76 15.18
N TRP A 264 2.21 0.29 15.33
CA TRP A 264 1.73 1.68 15.39
C TRP A 264 1.38 2.16 13.99
N PHE A 265 0.09 2.42 13.78
CA PHE A 265 -0.46 2.81 12.48
C PHE A 265 -1.15 4.18 12.62
N PRO A 266 -0.38 5.27 12.67
CA PRO A 266 -0.91 6.59 13.00
C PRO A 266 -1.90 7.07 11.94
N ASN A 267 -2.90 7.82 12.38
CA ASN A 267 -3.86 8.44 11.48
C ASN A 267 -3.82 9.96 11.63
N GLU A 268 -3.66 10.69 10.51
CA GLU A 268 -3.56 12.16 10.50
C GLU A 268 -4.88 12.90 10.81
N ASN A 269 -6.01 12.20 10.66
CA ASN A 269 -7.35 12.69 10.93
C ASN A 269 -7.88 12.23 12.29
N GLU A 270 -7.32 11.15 12.83
CA GLU A 270 -7.67 10.54 14.12
C GLU A 270 -6.44 10.42 15.03
N TYR A 271 -5.79 11.54 15.29
CA TYR A 271 -4.40 11.59 15.76
C TYR A 271 -4.21 11.63 17.29
N VAL A 272 -5.29 11.71 18.07
CA VAL A 272 -5.22 12.00 19.52
C VAL A 272 -4.31 11.05 20.29
N ARG A 273 -4.21 9.78 19.88
CA ARG A 273 -3.41 8.77 20.57
C ARG A 273 -2.12 8.39 19.85
N ASN A 274 -1.80 9.00 18.70
CA ASN A 274 -0.65 8.58 17.91
C ASN A 274 0.66 8.61 18.71
N TYR A 275 0.92 9.69 19.46
CA TYR A 275 2.12 9.81 20.28
C TYR A 275 2.19 8.74 21.38
N GLN A 276 1.12 8.60 22.17
CA GLN A 276 1.03 7.65 23.27
C GLN A 276 1.19 6.21 22.78
N TYR A 277 0.58 5.86 21.65
CA TYR A 277 0.68 4.52 21.07
C TYR A 277 2.10 4.21 20.57
N LEU A 278 2.79 5.20 20.02
CA LEU A 278 4.20 5.03 19.64
C LEU A 278 5.09 4.82 20.87
N GLU A 279 4.86 5.54 21.98
CA GLU A 279 5.59 5.31 23.23
C GLU A 279 5.38 3.91 23.80
N VAL A 280 4.11 3.46 23.85
CA VAL A 280 3.75 2.12 24.32
C VAL A 280 4.40 1.05 23.44
N LEU A 281 4.33 1.21 22.13
CA LEU A 281 4.96 0.28 21.19
C LEU A 281 6.48 0.24 21.36
N ASN A 282 7.16 1.38 21.45
CA ASN A 282 8.61 1.42 21.64
C ASN A 282 9.04 0.79 22.97
N THR A 283 8.22 0.90 24.01
CA THR A 283 8.44 0.22 25.29
C THR A 283 8.35 -1.29 25.14
N ALA A 284 7.30 -1.79 24.47
CA ALA A 284 7.15 -3.22 24.20
C ALA A 284 8.29 -3.75 23.30
N ALA A 285 8.69 -2.97 22.29
CA ALA A 285 9.73 -3.33 21.35
C ALA A 285 11.12 -3.42 21.99
N SER A 286 11.51 -2.40 22.74
CA SER A 286 12.78 -2.40 23.49
C SER A 286 12.84 -3.47 24.57
N SER A 287 11.69 -3.88 25.11
CA SER A 287 11.56 -4.98 26.08
C SER A 287 11.47 -6.37 25.43
N GLY A 288 11.49 -6.48 24.10
CA GLY A 288 11.39 -7.75 23.39
C GLY A 288 10.07 -8.50 23.60
N ILE A 289 8.96 -7.79 23.83
CA ILE A 289 7.65 -8.38 24.12
C ILE A 289 6.98 -8.83 22.81
N GLY A 290 6.29 -9.98 22.82
CA GLY A 290 5.49 -10.43 21.66
C GLY A 290 6.33 -10.58 20.39
N ILE A 291 5.87 -9.95 19.30
CA ILE A 291 6.52 -10.03 17.97
C ILE A 291 7.95 -9.45 17.95
N TRP A 292 8.32 -8.67 18.97
CA TRP A 292 9.64 -8.04 19.11
C TRP A 292 10.70 -8.97 19.73
N SER A 293 10.30 -10.11 20.28
CA SER A 293 11.20 -11.09 20.93
C SER A 293 12.20 -11.74 19.97
N GLY A 294 11.87 -11.74 18.68
CA GLY A 294 12.63 -12.44 17.65
C GLY A 294 12.41 -13.95 17.58
N GLU A 295 11.75 -14.57 18.54
CA GLU A 295 11.51 -16.02 18.52
C GLU A 295 10.02 -16.38 18.48
N PHE A 296 9.14 -15.37 18.63
CA PHE A 296 7.69 -15.51 18.76
C PHE A 296 7.05 -16.46 17.74
N CYS A 297 7.46 -16.36 16.47
CA CYS A 297 6.74 -16.98 15.37
C CYS A 297 7.37 -18.26 14.84
N LYS A 298 8.27 -18.90 15.60
CA LYS A 298 8.88 -20.21 15.29
C LYS A 298 9.49 -20.28 13.88
N ASN A 299 10.79 -20.05 13.80
CA ASN A 299 11.58 -20.31 12.60
C ASN A 299 12.89 -21.00 13.03
N GLU A 300 12.87 -22.33 13.13
CA GLU A 300 13.98 -23.10 13.73
C GLU A 300 15.30 -22.96 12.97
N LYS A 301 15.22 -22.67 11.66
CA LYS A 301 16.38 -22.52 10.77
C LYS A 301 17.10 -21.19 10.95
N ASP A 302 16.37 -20.14 11.34
CA ASP A 302 17.00 -18.86 11.57
C ASP A 302 17.62 -18.81 12.97
N LYS A 303 18.91 -18.46 13.01
CA LYS A 303 19.73 -18.34 14.23
C LYS A 303 20.26 -16.92 14.43
N THR A 304 19.77 -15.95 13.65
CA THR A 304 20.21 -14.55 13.72
C THR A 304 19.80 -13.93 15.06
N PRO A 305 20.74 -13.50 15.92
CA PRO A 305 20.40 -12.89 17.20
C PRO A 305 19.68 -11.55 17.03
N ILE A 306 18.79 -11.21 17.97
CA ILE A 306 18.27 -9.84 18.09
C ILE A 306 19.44 -8.87 18.29
N GLY A 307 19.41 -7.74 17.57
CA GLY A 307 20.47 -6.73 17.60
C GLY A 307 21.68 -7.03 16.72
N ALA A 308 21.71 -8.16 16.00
CA ALA A 308 22.73 -8.47 15.00
C ALA A 308 22.66 -7.57 13.76
N ILE A 309 21.46 -7.10 13.41
CA ILE A 309 21.22 -6.18 12.30
C ILE A 309 20.71 -4.86 12.85
N GLU A 310 21.36 -3.78 12.47
CA GLU A 310 20.88 -2.41 12.67
C GLU A 310 20.17 -1.94 11.40
N ILE A 311 19.13 -1.12 11.57
CA ILE A 311 18.31 -0.61 10.46
C ILE A 311 18.25 0.91 10.52
N TRP A 312 18.40 1.55 9.37
CA TRP A 312 18.11 2.95 9.16
C TRP A 312 17.07 3.11 8.05
N VAL A 313 16.09 3.96 8.26
CA VAL A 313 14.97 4.16 7.33
C VAL A 313 14.88 5.62 7.00
N GLU A 314 14.97 5.96 5.72
CA GLU A 314 14.55 7.25 5.24
C GLU A 314 13.15 7.17 4.64
N THR A 315 12.27 7.98 5.20
CA THR A 315 10.87 8.10 4.80
C THR A 315 10.65 9.32 3.94
N ASP A 316 11.70 9.97 3.44
CA ASP A 316 11.69 11.34 2.92
C ASP A 316 11.02 11.45 1.53
N SER A 317 9.72 11.14 1.46
CA SER A 317 8.90 11.28 0.25
C SER A 317 7.93 12.45 0.36
N PRO A 318 8.22 13.61 -0.23
CA PRO A 318 7.55 14.86 0.08
C PRO A 318 6.34 15.25 -0.80
N ILE A 319 5.84 14.44 -1.74
CA ILE A 319 4.61 14.77 -2.49
C ILE A 319 3.94 13.55 -3.14
N SER A 320 2.61 13.64 -3.32
CA SER A 320 1.83 12.65 -4.06
C SER A 320 2.28 12.56 -5.53
N GLY A 321 2.69 11.36 -5.97
CA GLY A 321 3.07 11.07 -7.35
C GLY A 321 4.58 11.08 -7.65
N GLU A 322 5.42 11.27 -6.63
CA GLU A 322 6.88 11.19 -6.74
C GLU A 322 7.41 9.75 -6.81
N HIS A 323 8.60 9.59 -7.41
CA HIS A 323 9.30 8.31 -7.42
C HIS A 323 9.84 7.98 -6.01
N PRO A 324 9.59 6.78 -5.47
CA PRO A 324 9.98 6.38 -4.10
C PRO A 324 11.50 6.22 -3.84
N PHE A 325 12.41 6.79 -4.65
CA PHE A 325 13.86 6.66 -4.36
C PHE A 325 14.28 7.35 -3.07
N GLY A 326 13.55 8.40 -2.65
CA GLY A 326 13.72 9.00 -1.33
C GLY A 326 13.40 8.03 -0.18
N GLU A 327 12.58 7.01 -0.44
CA GLU A 327 12.23 5.97 0.52
C GLU A 327 13.16 4.77 0.37
N HIS A 328 14.05 4.61 1.35
CA HIS A 328 14.98 3.50 1.35
C HIS A 328 15.31 3.07 2.78
N VAL A 329 15.76 1.83 2.87
CA VAL A 329 16.14 1.18 4.12
C VAL A 329 17.57 0.71 3.99
N ILE A 330 18.34 0.88 5.05
CA ILE A 330 19.75 0.48 5.10
C ILE A 330 19.92 -0.45 6.27
N LEU A 331 20.44 -1.64 5.98
CA LEU A 331 20.75 -2.66 6.97
C LEU A 331 22.25 -2.67 7.20
N ARG A 332 22.68 -2.72 8.47
CA ARG A 332 24.07 -2.95 8.84
C ARG A 332 24.20 -4.21 9.67
N ASN A 333 25.13 -5.09 9.28
CA ASN A 333 25.49 -6.24 10.10
C ASN A 333 26.47 -5.79 11.18
N ARG A 334 26.10 -5.97 12.45
CA ARG A 334 26.95 -5.62 13.61
C ARG A 334 27.88 -6.76 14.02
N THR A 335 27.75 -7.93 13.41
CA THR A 335 28.50 -9.15 13.74
C THR A 335 29.72 -9.33 12.85
N ASP A 336 30.56 -10.28 13.22
CA ASP A 336 31.71 -10.78 12.45
C ASP A 336 31.33 -11.96 11.53
N GLN A 337 30.07 -12.38 11.54
CA GLN A 337 29.56 -13.48 10.74
C GLN A 337 28.72 -12.97 9.57
N LYS A 338 28.76 -13.68 8.45
CA LYS A 338 27.88 -13.41 7.32
C LYS A 338 26.45 -13.84 7.68
N ILE A 339 25.48 -12.97 7.44
CA ILE A 339 24.06 -13.26 7.66
C ILE A 339 23.40 -13.58 6.31
N ASP A 340 22.66 -14.69 6.26
CA ASP A 340 21.85 -15.06 5.10
C ASP A 340 20.46 -14.41 5.20
N LEU A 341 20.13 -13.55 4.24
CA LEU A 341 18.87 -12.83 4.15
C LEU A 341 17.96 -13.39 3.04
N SER A 342 18.26 -14.58 2.51
CA SER A 342 17.48 -15.22 1.45
C SER A 342 16.00 -15.35 1.83
N GLY A 343 15.12 -14.74 1.04
CA GLY A 343 13.66 -14.78 1.25
C GLY A 343 13.16 -13.99 2.47
N TRP A 344 14.02 -13.25 3.16
CA TRP A 344 13.59 -12.25 4.15
C TRP A 344 12.85 -11.11 3.44
N SER A 345 12.17 -10.26 4.18
CA SER A 345 11.52 -9.09 3.57
C SER A 345 11.52 -7.89 4.50
N ILE A 346 11.24 -6.73 3.92
CA ILE A 346 10.83 -5.56 4.66
C ILE A 346 9.31 -5.45 4.54
N ARG A 347 8.69 -4.98 5.60
CA ARG A 347 7.33 -4.47 5.55
C ARG A 347 7.24 -3.11 6.21
N ASP A 348 6.28 -2.33 5.78
CA ASP A 348 5.77 -1.18 6.50
C ASP A 348 4.62 -1.60 7.42
N THR A 349 3.98 -0.62 8.06
CA THR A 349 2.83 -0.90 8.93
C THR A 349 1.59 -1.26 8.12
N SER A 350 1.47 -0.81 6.87
CA SER A 350 0.35 -1.20 5.99
C SER A 350 0.46 -2.65 5.49
N LEU A 351 -0.42 -2.98 4.54
CA LEU A 351 -0.49 -4.29 3.88
C LEU A 351 0.15 -4.28 2.48
N GLU A 352 0.83 -3.20 2.06
CA GLU A 352 1.39 -3.10 0.70
C GLU A 352 2.57 -4.07 0.50
N LEU A 353 3.50 -4.16 1.46
CA LEU A 353 4.75 -4.93 1.33
C LEU A 353 4.66 -6.39 1.81
N ILE A 354 3.45 -6.93 1.99
CA ILE A 354 3.25 -8.28 2.54
C ILE A 354 3.38 -9.41 1.50
N ASP A 355 3.31 -9.06 0.22
CA ASP A 355 3.33 -9.99 -0.90
C ASP A 355 4.72 -10.64 -1.02
N PRO A 356 4.83 -11.99 -1.12
CA PRO A 356 6.10 -12.69 -1.28
C PRO A 356 6.97 -12.21 -2.44
N LYS A 357 6.42 -11.52 -3.44
CA LYS A 357 7.21 -10.90 -4.52
C LYS A 357 8.20 -9.84 -4.02
N PHE A 358 7.96 -9.27 -2.84
CA PHE A 358 8.85 -8.30 -2.19
C PHE A 358 9.89 -8.95 -1.28
N ALA A 359 9.90 -10.29 -1.20
CA ALA A 359 10.97 -11.01 -0.51
C ALA A 359 12.30 -10.82 -1.24
N PHE A 360 13.38 -10.74 -0.47
CA PHE A 360 14.72 -10.60 -1.01
C PHE A 360 15.09 -11.85 -1.83
N PRO A 361 15.82 -11.67 -2.96
CA PRO A 361 16.27 -12.78 -3.79
C PRO A 361 17.01 -13.86 -2.99
N LEU A 362 16.91 -15.11 -3.43
CA LEU A 362 17.72 -16.20 -2.87
C LEU A 362 19.21 -15.91 -3.10
N GLY A 363 20.03 -16.14 -2.07
CA GLY A 363 21.46 -15.81 -2.06
C GLY A 363 21.77 -14.39 -1.60
N THR A 364 20.77 -13.59 -1.22
CA THR A 364 21.01 -12.29 -0.58
C THR A 364 21.74 -12.48 0.74
N THR A 365 22.90 -11.86 0.90
CA THR A 365 23.70 -11.95 2.14
C THR A 365 24.10 -10.58 2.63
N LEU A 366 24.21 -10.44 3.95
CA LEU A 366 24.79 -9.27 4.59
C LEU A 366 26.15 -9.65 5.18
N ASN A 367 27.22 -9.16 4.55
CA ASN A 367 28.59 -9.45 4.94
C ASN A 367 28.91 -8.93 6.37
N PRO A 368 29.92 -9.50 7.06
CA PRO A 368 30.38 -8.98 8.35
C PRO A 368 30.69 -7.49 8.30
N GLN A 369 30.17 -6.70 9.25
CA GLN A 369 30.28 -5.22 9.26
C GLN A 369 29.77 -4.52 7.99
N GLY A 370 29.16 -5.26 7.07
CA GLY A 370 28.68 -4.78 5.78
C GLY A 370 27.34 -4.07 5.88
N ILE A 371 27.02 -3.37 4.79
CA ILE A 371 25.78 -2.63 4.62
C ILE A 371 25.02 -3.21 3.41
N LEU A 372 23.69 -3.24 3.49
CA LEU A 372 22.80 -3.54 2.38
C LEU A 372 21.77 -2.41 2.26
N THR A 373 21.69 -1.78 1.10
CA THR A 373 20.70 -0.72 0.84
C THR A 373 19.52 -1.29 0.07
N ILE A 374 18.31 -1.00 0.53
CA ILE A 374 17.06 -1.48 -0.02
C ILE A 374 16.25 -0.27 -0.45
N TYR A 375 16.20 -0.05 -1.75
CA TYR A 375 15.34 0.93 -2.39
C TYR A 375 13.91 0.38 -2.43
N LEU A 376 12.94 1.13 -1.94
CA LEU A 376 11.54 0.71 -2.10
C LEU A 376 11.11 0.84 -3.58
N GLY A 377 11.69 1.79 -4.31
CA GLY A 377 11.39 2.04 -5.71
C GLY A 377 11.88 1.00 -6.71
N ALA A 378 11.39 1.13 -7.94
CA ALA A 378 11.91 0.39 -9.10
C ALA A 378 13.29 0.90 -9.54
N PRO A 379 14.19 0.02 -10.05
CA PRO A 379 15.47 0.45 -10.62
C PRO A 379 15.31 1.51 -11.70
N LEU A 380 16.25 2.45 -11.78
CA LEU A 380 16.24 3.47 -12.83
C LEU A 380 17.12 3.07 -14.02
N PRO A 381 16.74 3.51 -15.24
CA PRO A 381 17.67 3.57 -16.35
C PRO A 381 18.93 4.35 -15.97
N ASN A 382 20.10 3.87 -16.39
CA ASN A 382 21.43 4.47 -16.18
C ASN A 382 21.97 4.46 -14.74
N PHE A 383 21.17 4.07 -13.75
CA PHE A 383 21.62 3.88 -12.36
C PHE A 383 21.44 2.41 -11.95
N PRO A 384 22.27 1.50 -12.49
CA PRO A 384 22.23 0.09 -12.09
C PRO A 384 22.58 -0.02 -10.60
N ILE A 385 21.81 -0.84 -9.88
CA ILE A 385 22.10 -1.19 -8.49
C ILE A 385 23.25 -2.18 -8.42
N SER A 386 24.07 -2.06 -7.37
CA SER A 386 25.22 -2.90 -7.09
C SER A 386 24.83 -4.19 -6.33
N GLN A 387 25.81 -5.07 -6.06
CA GLN A 387 25.56 -6.35 -5.38
C GLN A 387 25.06 -6.18 -3.93
N ASP A 388 25.42 -5.07 -3.28
CA ASP A 388 25.00 -4.74 -1.91
C ASP A 388 23.75 -3.83 -1.89
N GLU A 389 22.95 -3.89 -2.96
CA GLU A 389 21.74 -3.09 -3.14
C GLU A 389 20.57 -3.92 -3.68
N ILE A 390 19.35 -3.61 -3.24
CA ILE A 390 18.10 -4.26 -3.66
C ILE A 390 17.07 -3.19 -4.01
N ALA A 391 16.26 -3.44 -5.03
CA ALA A 391 15.12 -2.60 -5.39
C ALA A 391 13.82 -3.40 -5.34
N LEU A 392 12.80 -2.91 -4.61
CA LEU A 392 11.53 -3.62 -4.44
C LEU A 392 10.53 -3.38 -5.58
N GLY A 393 10.77 -2.41 -6.47
CA GLY A 393 9.94 -2.24 -7.66
C GLY A 393 8.71 -1.36 -7.48
N LEU A 394 8.55 -0.65 -6.36
CA LEU A 394 7.43 0.27 -6.20
C LEU A 394 7.54 1.44 -7.19
N THR A 395 6.39 1.85 -7.72
CA THR A 395 6.30 2.99 -8.65
C THR A 395 5.79 4.25 -7.97
N LYS A 396 5.48 4.17 -6.67
CA LYS A 396 4.97 5.25 -5.83
C LYS A 396 5.52 5.11 -4.42
N ALA A 397 5.72 6.25 -3.78
CA ALA A 397 5.97 6.36 -2.35
C ALA A 397 4.84 5.76 -1.52
N ILE A 398 5.20 5.08 -0.45
CA ILE A 398 4.26 4.42 0.47
C ILE A 398 4.49 4.79 1.93
N LEU A 399 5.62 5.39 2.28
CA LEU A 399 5.94 5.75 3.66
C LEU A 399 5.43 7.14 3.98
N GLN A 400 4.66 7.26 5.06
CA GLN A 400 4.22 8.53 5.57
C GLN A 400 5.40 9.29 6.19
N ASN A 401 5.61 10.53 5.75
CA ASN A 401 6.57 11.41 6.40
C ASN A 401 6.22 11.64 7.88
N PRO A 402 7.21 11.61 8.78
CA PRO A 402 6.97 11.94 10.16
C PRO A 402 6.64 13.43 10.32
N SER A 403 5.57 13.73 11.06
CA SER A 403 5.18 15.10 11.38
C SER A 403 4.71 15.21 12.81
N SER A 404 5.24 16.18 13.55
CA SER A 404 4.75 16.59 14.87
C SER A 404 3.88 17.86 14.80
N ALA A 405 3.56 18.33 13.59
CA ALA A 405 2.81 19.56 13.38
C ALA A 405 1.42 19.45 14.03
N GLY A 406 1.05 20.48 14.82
CA GLY A 406 -0.24 20.52 15.51
C GLY A 406 -0.49 19.35 16.45
N SER A 407 0.57 18.76 17.03
CA SER A 407 0.50 17.60 17.94
C SER A 407 -0.05 16.31 17.31
N LYS A 408 -0.07 16.21 15.98
CA LYS A 408 -0.66 15.05 15.29
C LYS A 408 0.19 13.78 15.32
N TYR A 409 1.52 13.90 15.43
CA TYR A 409 2.47 12.77 15.42
C TYR A 409 2.14 11.69 14.38
N THR A 410 2.56 11.90 13.14
CA THR A 410 2.39 10.94 12.06
C THR A 410 3.71 10.28 11.69
N GLY A 411 3.65 9.31 10.78
CA GLY A 411 4.80 8.68 10.15
C GLY A 411 4.56 7.17 9.98
N ASP A 412 5.63 6.39 9.92
CA ASP A 412 5.55 4.95 9.67
C ASP A 412 6.56 4.14 10.48
N GLY A 413 6.19 2.88 10.68
CA GLY A 413 7.10 1.83 11.13
C GLY A 413 7.55 0.93 9.99
N ILE A 414 8.84 0.60 9.97
CA ILE A 414 9.44 -0.35 9.03
C ILE A 414 10.08 -1.49 9.81
N TYR A 415 9.85 -2.72 9.33
CA TYR A 415 10.21 -3.94 10.02
C TYR A 415 10.92 -4.89 9.06
N LEU A 416 12.13 -5.30 9.43
CA LEU A 416 12.84 -6.41 8.80
C LEU A 416 12.33 -7.72 9.40
N GLN A 417 11.81 -8.60 8.55
CA GLN A 417 11.25 -9.88 8.96
C GLN A 417 11.94 -11.05 8.27
N THR A 418 12.11 -12.13 9.04
CA THR A 418 12.49 -13.45 8.49
C THR A 418 11.41 -13.96 7.53
N PRO A 419 11.70 -14.97 6.67
CA PRO A 419 10.74 -15.46 5.70
C PRO A 419 9.41 -15.88 6.34
N LEU A 420 8.30 -15.56 5.68
CA LEU A 420 6.98 -16.08 6.04
C LEU A 420 6.90 -17.56 5.64
N LEU A 421 6.46 -18.41 6.56
CA LEU A 421 6.25 -19.85 6.31
C LEU A 421 4.79 -20.21 6.58
N ALA A 422 4.32 -21.33 6.02
CA ALA A 422 2.93 -21.76 6.18
C ALA A 422 2.54 -22.08 7.65
N ASN A 423 3.53 -22.44 8.49
CA ASN A 423 3.33 -22.88 9.88
C ASN A 423 4.17 -22.08 10.91
N GLY A 424 4.64 -20.87 10.54
CA GLY A 424 5.56 -20.06 11.35
C GLY A 424 6.36 -19.06 10.50
N GLY A 425 7.37 -18.40 11.05
CA GLY A 425 8.19 -17.40 10.35
C GLY A 425 7.71 -15.95 10.55
N GLY A 426 8.33 -15.01 9.84
CA GLY A 426 8.01 -13.58 9.99
C GLY A 426 8.47 -12.95 11.30
N ASN A 427 9.41 -13.57 12.02
CA ASN A 427 10.01 -12.95 13.20
C ASN A 427 10.65 -11.62 12.83
N MET A 428 10.38 -10.57 13.62
CA MET A 428 11.05 -9.28 13.46
C MET A 428 12.49 -9.39 13.94
N ARG A 429 13.41 -8.77 13.19
CA ARG A 429 14.86 -8.83 13.42
C ARG A 429 15.50 -7.47 13.61
N ALA A 430 14.92 -6.46 12.99
CA ALA A 430 15.25 -5.06 13.18
C ALA A 430 14.01 -4.24 12.81
N TRP A 431 13.85 -3.07 13.42
CA TRP A 431 12.77 -2.15 13.12
C TRP A 431 13.17 -0.71 13.39
N MET A 432 12.50 0.23 12.75
CA MET A 432 12.61 1.65 13.04
C MET A 432 11.25 2.29 12.87
N HIS A 433 10.90 3.17 13.81
CA HIS A 433 9.69 3.98 13.74
C HIS A 433 10.07 5.42 13.48
N ARG A 434 9.36 6.06 12.55
CA ARG A 434 9.42 7.49 12.28
C ARG A 434 8.05 8.05 12.61
N HIS A 435 7.86 9.01 13.50
CA HIS A 435 8.89 9.78 14.21
C HIS A 435 9.67 8.94 15.24
N CYS A 436 10.94 9.26 15.52
CA CYS A 436 11.67 8.59 16.60
C CYS A 436 11.25 9.19 17.95
N ILE A 437 11.03 8.34 18.96
CA ILE A 437 10.75 8.80 20.33
C ILE A 437 11.70 8.07 21.29
N PRO A 438 12.47 8.80 22.14
CA PRO A 438 12.58 10.27 22.19
C PRO A 438 13.14 10.85 20.88
N LEU A 439 12.95 12.15 20.64
CA LEU A 439 13.02 12.86 19.33
C LEU A 439 14.38 12.81 18.57
N ASP A 440 15.30 11.91 18.91
CA ASP A 440 16.62 11.81 18.30
C ASP A 440 16.75 10.62 17.35
N CYS A 441 16.21 10.77 16.13
CA CYS A 441 16.72 10.00 14.99
C CYS A 441 18.13 10.52 14.63
N THR A 442 19.09 10.50 15.55
CA THR A 442 20.47 10.90 15.25
C THR A 442 21.01 9.92 14.23
N ARG A 443 21.31 10.42 13.02
CA ARG A 443 21.85 9.61 11.93
C ARG A 443 23.13 8.92 12.42
N PRO A 444 23.18 7.57 12.44
CA PRO A 444 24.38 6.87 12.88
C PRO A 444 25.64 7.22 12.08
N ASP A 445 26.80 7.28 12.76
CA ASP A 445 28.09 7.61 12.14
C ASP A 445 28.44 6.66 10.97
N TRP A 446 28.05 5.39 11.06
CA TRP A 446 28.30 4.39 10.02
C TRP A 446 27.52 4.63 8.72
N LEU A 447 26.54 5.52 8.70
CA LEU A 447 25.88 5.96 7.45
C LEU A 447 26.70 7.02 6.71
N THR A 448 27.75 7.53 7.34
CA THR A 448 28.69 8.49 6.73
C THR A 448 30.00 7.85 6.30
N LYS A 449 30.34 6.66 6.85
CA LYS A 449 31.59 5.93 6.58
C LYS A 449 31.32 4.46 6.32
N SER A 450 31.91 3.90 5.26
CA SER A 450 31.91 2.44 5.04
C SER A 450 32.74 1.72 6.10
N GLY A 451 32.58 0.40 6.19
CA GLY A 451 33.33 -0.45 7.12
C GLY A 451 34.86 -0.44 6.93
N ASP A 452 35.36 0.06 5.79
CA ASP A 452 36.78 0.27 5.49
C ASP A 452 37.28 1.70 5.81
N GLY A 453 36.41 2.55 6.36
CA GLY A 453 36.74 3.93 6.74
C GLY A 453 36.75 4.92 5.57
N SER A 454 36.40 4.51 4.35
CA SER A 454 36.16 5.44 3.25
C SER A 454 34.81 6.16 3.40
N ASP A 455 34.75 7.41 2.96
CA ASP A 455 33.50 8.18 2.97
C ASP A 455 32.60 7.68 1.82
N ARG A 456 31.84 6.58 2.03
CA ARG A 456 30.63 6.31 1.22
C ARG A 456 29.76 5.16 1.71
N ALA A 457 28.49 5.50 2.01
CA ALA A 457 27.38 4.55 1.95
C ALA A 457 26.07 5.14 1.38
N ILE A 458 25.89 6.47 1.29
CA ILE A 458 24.62 7.03 0.76
C ILE A 458 24.77 8.29 -0.13
N PRO A 459 25.43 8.24 -1.29
CA PRO A 459 25.27 9.28 -2.31
C PRO A 459 24.11 8.94 -3.24
N LEU A 460 24.04 7.72 -3.80
CA LEU A 460 23.11 7.44 -4.90
C LEU A 460 21.63 7.60 -4.52
N PRO A 461 21.10 7.06 -3.41
CA PRO A 461 19.71 7.30 -3.00
C PRO A 461 19.41 8.79 -2.79
N GLN A 462 20.31 9.50 -2.09
CA GLN A 462 20.16 10.92 -1.80
C GLN A 462 20.25 11.78 -3.07
N THR A 463 21.19 11.44 -3.95
CA THR A 463 21.42 12.09 -5.24
C THR A 463 20.24 11.90 -6.16
N LEU A 464 19.69 10.69 -6.25
CA LEU A 464 18.48 10.42 -7.02
C LEU A 464 17.27 11.13 -6.42
N SER A 465 17.13 11.15 -5.09
CA SER A 465 16.05 11.89 -4.42
C SER A 465 16.12 13.38 -4.75
N ILE A 466 17.31 14.00 -4.70
CA ILE A 466 17.50 15.41 -5.09
C ILE A 466 17.22 15.59 -6.58
N ALA A 467 17.89 14.81 -7.43
CA ALA A 467 17.85 14.91 -8.88
C ALA A 467 16.44 14.77 -9.45
N LEU A 468 15.66 13.81 -8.96
CA LEU A 468 14.33 13.50 -9.49
C LEU A 468 13.24 14.40 -8.93
N ASN A 469 13.54 15.22 -7.92
CA ASN A 469 12.55 16.03 -7.21
C ASN A 469 12.92 17.51 -7.12
N PRO A 470 13.15 18.18 -8.27
CA PRO A 470 13.45 19.61 -8.30
C PRO A 470 12.34 20.47 -7.69
N GLY A 471 11.09 19.98 -7.65
CA GLY A 471 9.98 20.68 -7.00
C GLY A 471 10.15 20.82 -5.49
N LYS A 472 10.82 19.87 -4.83
CA LYS A 472 11.07 19.89 -3.38
C LYS A 472 12.41 20.52 -3.05
N TYR A 473 13.48 20.11 -3.73
CA TYR A 473 14.85 20.51 -3.39
C TYR A 473 15.33 21.75 -4.18
N GLY A 474 14.55 22.23 -5.15
CA GLY A 474 15.02 23.26 -6.07
C GLY A 474 16.14 22.75 -6.97
N ARG A 475 17.19 23.56 -7.16
CA ARG A 475 18.35 23.22 -8.01
C ARG A 475 19.59 23.04 -7.14
N VAL A 476 19.42 22.27 -6.07
CA VAL A 476 20.53 21.88 -5.20
C VAL A 476 21.41 20.87 -5.93
N VAL A 477 22.71 21.13 -5.99
CA VAL A 477 23.68 20.21 -6.58
C VAL A 477 23.77 18.94 -5.71
N PRO A 478 23.48 17.74 -6.25
CA PRO A 478 23.60 16.48 -5.50
C PRO A 478 25.06 16.04 -5.35
N ASP A 479 25.37 15.12 -4.44
CA ASP A 479 26.71 14.49 -4.38
C ASP A 479 26.84 13.42 -5.48
N MET A 480 27.55 13.76 -6.55
CA MET A 480 27.74 12.88 -7.70
C MET A 480 29.02 12.06 -7.61
N THR A 481 29.78 12.12 -6.51
CA THR A 481 31.01 11.34 -6.37
C THR A 481 30.72 9.85 -6.71
N GLY A 482 31.70 9.10 -7.20
CA GLY A 482 31.57 7.70 -7.61
C GLY A 482 30.60 7.39 -8.77
N LEU A 483 29.79 8.33 -9.24
CA LEU A 483 28.98 8.16 -10.45
C LEU A 483 29.87 8.18 -11.69
N THR A 484 29.39 7.60 -12.79
CA THR A 484 30.00 7.82 -14.10
C THR A 484 29.70 9.22 -14.61
N ALA A 485 30.46 9.68 -15.62
CA ALA A 485 30.18 10.95 -16.29
C ALA A 485 28.76 11.02 -16.87
N GLU A 486 28.27 9.91 -17.43
CA GLU A 486 26.91 9.81 -17.97
C GLU A 486 25.86 9.90 -16.86
N GLN A 487 26.06 9.17 -15.75
CA GLN A 487 25.18 9.24 -14.59
C GLN A 487 25.10 10.64 -13.98
N ALA A 488 26.23 11.33 -13.86
CA ALA A 488 26.26 12.71 -13.39
C ALA A 488 25.47 13.66 -14.31
N ALA A 489 25.62 13.52 -15.63
CA ALA A 489 24.85 14.30 -16.61
C ALA A 489 23.34 14.02 -16.51
N VAL A 490 22.96 12.75 -16.38
CA VAL A 490 21.55 12.33 -16.23
C VAL A 490 20.96 12.89 -14.93
N ALA A 491 21.69 12.85 -13.81
CA ALA A 491 21.23 13.36 -12.52
C ALA A 491 20.98 14.88 -12.52
N LEU A 492 21.73 15.67 -13.28
CA LEU A 492 21.58 17.12 -13.34
C LEU A 492 20.48 17.60 -14.29
N THR A 493 20.02 16.73 -15.20
CA THR A 493 19.04 17.08 -16.24
C THR A 493 17.69 17.55 -15.67
N PRO A 494 17.04 16.84 -14.71
CA PRO A 494 15.75 17.29 -14.19
C PRO A 494 15.88 18.57 -13.34
N LEU A 495 17.08 18.85 -12.81
CA LEU A 495 17.39 20.10 -12.09
C LEU A 495 17.59 21.30 -13.02
N GLN A 496 17.60 21.11 -14.35
CA GLN A 496 17.92 22.15 -15.35
C GLN A 496 19.30 22.77 -15.10
N LEU A 497 20.28 21.94 -14.74
CA LEU A 497 21.66 22.33 -14.53
C LEU A 497 22.55 21.80 -15.66
N ASN A 498 23.51 22.62 -16.07
CA ASN A 498 24.50 22.26 -17.08
C ASN A 498 25.64 21.46 -16.45
N VAL A 499 26.19 20.50 -17.19
CA VAL A 499 27.35 19.70 -16.76
C VAL A 499 28.57 20.02 -17.63
N VAL A 500 29.71 20.27 -16.98
CA VAL A 500 31.03 20.38 -17.64
C VAL A 500 31.91 19.26 -17.11
N LEU A 501 32.35 18.35 -17.97
CA LEU A 501 33.18 17.22 -17.59
C LEU A 501 34.67 17.56 -17.74
N ILE A 502 35.46 17.30 -16.69
CA ILE A 502 36.92 17.42 -16.70
C ILE A 502 37.54 16.08 -16.31
N ASP A 503 38.35 15.52 -17.19
CA ASP A 503 39.07 14.27 -16.96
C ASP A 503 40.46 14.53 -16.37
N LYS A 504 40.69 14.10 -15.13
CA LYS A 504 41.95 14.28 -14.39
C LYS A 504 42.96 13.16 -14.60
N SER A 505 42.56 12.06 -15.26
CA SER A 505 43.43 10.89 -15.43
C SER A 505 44.64 11.14 -16.34
N SER A 506 44.65 12.25 -17.09
CA SER A 506 45.73 12.68 -17.98
C SER A 506 46.81 13.54 -17.31
N GLU A 507 46.65 13.98 -16.06
CA GLU A 507 47.63 14.84 -15.36
C GLU A 507 48.80 14.07 -14.72
N VAL A 508 48.82 12.72 -14.77
CA VAL A 508 49.90 11.89 -14.16
C VAL A 508 50.79 11.18 -15.19
N ALA A 509 50.51 11.27 -16.50
CA ALA A 509 51.29 10.56 -17.53
C ALA A 509 52.53 11.35 -18.02
N GLY A 510 53.38 11.78 -17.09
CA GLY A 510 54.74 12.23 -17.38
C GLY A 510 55.74 11.06 -17.34
N GLY A 511 55.62 10.08 -18.25
CA GLY A 511 56.61 9.00 -18.34
C GLY A 511 56.20 7.78 -19.17
N ALA A 512 56.79 7.69 -20.37
CA ALA A 512 56.99 6.51 -21.22
C ALA A 512 55.75 5.76 -21.78
N MET A 513 55.60 5.86 -23.11
CA MET A 513 54.80 4.97 -23.93
C MET A 513 55.30 3.52 -23.84
N SER A 514 54.39 2.58 -23.59
CA SER A 514 54.48 1.20 -24.08
C SER A 514 53.07 0.68 -24.33
N GLY A 515 52.85 0.21 -25.56
CA GLY A 515 51.57 -0.26 -26.04
C GLY A 515 51.15 -1.57 -25.40
N THR A 516 50.02 -1.52 -24.72
CA THR A 516 49.11 -2.65 -24.51
C THR A 516 47.71 -2.05 -24.41
N THR A 517 46.79 -2.56 -25.21
CA THR A 517 45.35 -2.25 -25.16
C THR A 517 44.83 -2.48 -23.74
N SER A 518 44.81 -1.44 -22.92
CA SER A 518 44.26 -1.47 -21.58
C SER A 518 42.73 -1.56 -21.68
N SER A 519 42.12 -2.51 -20.97
CA SER A 519 40.71 -2.44 -20.59
C SER A 519 40.40 -1.01 -20.18
N ALA A 520 39.39 -0.37 -20.76
CA ALA A 520 38.99 0.98 -20.38
C ALA A 520 38.71 0.98 -18.87
N THR A 521 39.65 1.52 -18.09
CA THR A 521 39.51 1.59 -16.64
C THR A 521 38.34 2.52 -16.35
N GLU A 522 37.33 2.01 -15.66
CA GLU A 522 36.10 2.74 -15.41
C GLU A 522 36.41 4.02 -14.61
N LYS A 523 36.04 5.17 -15.17
CA LYS A 523 36.24 6.48 -14.55
C LYS A 523 34.98 6.89 -13.80
N SER A 524 35.17 7.47 -12.63
CA SER A 524 34.08 7.94 -11.78
C SER A 524 34.35 9.36 -11.31
N VAL A 525 33.28 10.08 -10.94
CA VAL A 525 33.38 11.41 -10.36
C VAL A 525 34.17 11.32 -9.05
N VAL A 526 35.26 12.07 -8.96
CA VAL A 526 36.07 12.18 -7.73
C VAL A 526 35.87 13.53 -7.05
N ASP A 527 35.38 14.53 -7.78
CA ASP A 527 35.08 15.84 -7.25
C ASP A 527 34.06 16.59 -8.14
N GLN A 528 33.46 17.64 -7.60
CA GLN A 528 32.55 18.54 -8.30
C GLN A 528 32.67 19.99 -7.80
N ASN A 529 32.35 20.94 -8.68
CA ASN A 529 32.26 22.35 -8.36
C ASN A 529 31.05 22.98 -9.08
N PRO A 530 30.11 23.63 -8.38
CA PRO A 530 30.05 23.82 -6.93
C PRO A 530 29.87 22.53 -6.13
N LYS A 531 30.19 22.60 -4.84
CA LYS A 531 30.06 21.45 -3.92
C LYS A 531 28.60 21.05 -3.71
N ALA A 532 28.38 19.80 -3.33
CA ALA A 532 27.05 19.28 -3.03
C ALA A 532 26.34 20.16 -1.98
N GLY A 533 25.03 20.33 -2.11
CA GLY A 533 24.23 21.22 -1.26
C GLY A 533 24.14 22.68 -1.77
N THR A 534 24.98 23.08 -2.72
CA THR A 534 24.89 24.43 -3.31
C THR A 534 23.62 24.55 -4.14
N ASN A 535 22.83 25.61 -3.94
CA ASN A 535 21.65 25.90 -4.77
C ASN A 535 22.03 26.84 -5.92
N LEU A 536 21.62 26.49 -7.14
CA LEU A 536 22.00 27.21 -8.35
C LEU A 536 20.80 27.87 -9.06
N PRO A 537 21.03 28.96 -9.80
CA PRO A 537 19.99 29.50 -10.69
C PRO A 537 19.69 28.52 -11.84
N PRO A 538 18.57 28.71 -12.57
CA PRO A 538 18.31 27.97 -13.80
C PRO A 538 19.51 28.05 -14.77
N ASN A 539 19.89 26.91 -15.36
CA ASN A 539 21.05 26.77 -16.24
C ASN A 539 22.41 27.04 -15.57
N GLY A 540 22.47 27.03 -14.23
CA GLY A 540 23.73 27.02 -13.50
C GLY A 540 24.61 25.84 -13.93
N THR A 541 25.92 26.03 -13.93
CA THR A 541 26.88 25.02 -14.39
C THR A 541 27.52 24.31 -13.21
N VAL A 542 27.56 22.98 -13.29
CA VAL A 542 28.33 22.11 -12.40
C VAL A 542 29.47 21.49 -13.19
N THR A 543 30.69 21.80 -12.80
CA THR A 543 31.90 21.13 -13.28
C THR A 543 32.11 19.84 -12.49
N VAL A 544 32.24 18.73 -13.19
CA VAL A 544 32.39 17.39 -12.63
C VAL A 544 33.76 16.86 -13.05
N TYR A 545 34.56 16.49 -12.06
CA TYR A 545 35.90 15.97 -12.25
C TYR A 545 35.89 14.45 -12.15
N ILE A 546 36.34 13.76 -13.19
CA ILE A 546 36.41 12.29 -13.24
C ILE A 546 37.85 11.81 -13.20
N ASP A 547 38.09 10.69 -12.52
CA ASP A 547 39.38 9.98 -12.50
C ASP A 547 39.14 8.46 -12.47
N VAL A 548 40.18 7.68 -12.72
CA VAL A 548 40.16 6.21 -12.60
C VAL A 548 39.86 5.84 -11.14
N LYS A 549 38.92 4.91 -10.93
CA LYS A 549 38.57 4.37 -9.60
C LYS A 549 39.83 3.76 -8.97
N ARG A 550 40.39 4.41 -7.95
CA ARG A 550 41.62 3.95 -7.25
C ARG A 550 41.31 2.97 -6.13
#